data_AF-M8C2W6-F1
#
_entry.id   AF-M8C2W6-F1
#
_cell.length_a   1.000
_cell.length_b   1.000
_cell.length_c   1.000
_cell.angle_alpha   90.00
_cell.angle_beta   90.00
_cell.angle_gamma   90.00
#
_symmetry.space_group_name_H-M   'P 1'
#
loop_
_entity.id
_entity.type
_entity.pdbx_description
1 polymer ?
#
loop_
_entity_poly.entity_id
_entity_poly.type
_entity_poly.pdbx_seq_one_letter_code
_entity_poly.pdbx_strand_id
1 'polypeptide(L)'
;MSEGVNKAALHRGKFTSPAKIIMHAHIVPEHGLSLAPLVINVNPNLNVILTACLTVYVGCYRSVKSTPPAETMSKEHAMRFPLVGSAMLLSLFLLFKFLSKDLVNTVLTAYFFILGIAALCATLLPTVKRFLPEGWNDNAIVWRAPYFHSLSVEFTKSQVVASVPGFFFCVWYAMKKHWLANNVLGLAFCIQGIEMLSLGSFKTGGILLAGLFVYDIFWVFFTPVMVSVAKSFDAPIKLLFPTADAARPFSMLGLGDIVIPGIFVALALRFDVSRNIKNRYFNSAFLGYTAGMTVTIVVMNWFQAAQPALLYIVPGVTGFVAVHSLWNGEVKPLLEFTETQPEEEGAAEEEDEDSSQSKKVD
;
A
#
# COMPACT_ATOMS: atom_id res chain seq x y z
N MET A 1 -35.91 27.64 27.95
CA MET A 1 -35.18 28.16 26.77
C MET A 1 -33.69 28.11 27.10
N SER A 2 -33.04 26.99 26.77
CA SER A 2 -31.59 26.84 26.55
C SER A 2 -31.35 25.35 26.31
N GLU A 3 -31.31 24.97 25.04
CA GLU A 3 -30.80 23.69 24.56
C GLU A 3 -29.27 23.76 24.57
N GLY A 4 -28.65 23.08 25.54
CA GLY A 4 -27.21 22.80 25.54
C GLY A 4 -27.00 21.36 25.09
N VAL A 5 -26.81 21.18 23.78
CA VAL A 5 -26.60 19.89 23.13
C VAL A 5 -25.35 19.21 23.69
N ASN A 6 -25.58 18.08 24.34
CA ASN A 6 -24.59 17.13 24.83
C ASN A 6 -23.90 16.43 23.63
N LYS A 7 -22.89 17.09 23.05
CA LYS A 7 -22.15 16.63 21.85
C LYS A 7 -20.96 15.70 22.16
N ALA A 8 -20.82 15.20 23.39
CA ALA A 8 -19.64 14.43 23.81
C ALA A 8 -19.88 12.91 24.03
N ALA A 9 -21.05 12.38 23.68
CA ALA A 9 -21.44 11.00 24.03
C ALA A 9 -21.66 10.04 22.84
N LEU A 10 -21.31 10.41 21.60
CA LEU A 10 -21.39 9.52 20.43
C LEU A 10 -19.98 9.16 19.95
N HIS A 11 -19.71 7.86 19.75
CA HIS A 11 -18.45 7.23 19.28
C HIS A 11 -17.42 6.73 20.31
N ARG A 12 -17.85 6.33 21.51
CA ARG A 12 -17.12 5.31 22.31
C ARG A 12 -17.99 4.10 22.57
N GLY A 13 -18.13 3.24 21.58
CA GLY A 13 -18.85 1.98 21.76
C GLY A 13 -18.93 1.14 20.49
N LYS A 14 -18.27 -0.03 20.54
CA LYS A 14 -18.34 -1.15 19.57
C LYS A 14 -17.48 -1.04 18.30
N PHE A 15 -16.16 -0.96 18.49
CA PHE A 15 -15.18 -1.47 17.50
C PHE A 15 -14.19 -2.44 18.18
N THR A 16 -14.71 -3.36 18.97
CA THR A 16 -13.90 -4.32 19.74
C THR A 16 -14.53 -5.70 19.68
N SER A 17 -14.17 -6.48 18.65
CA SER A 17 -14.08 -7.96 18.67
C SER A 17 -13.92 -8.54 17.25
N PRO A 18 -14.74 -8.22 16.24
CA PRO A 18 -14.66 -8.92 14.94
C PRO A 18 -13.42 -8.56 14.11
N ALA A 19 -12.96 -7.30 14.12
CA ALA A 19 -11.80 -6.89 13.33
C ALA A 19 -10.48 -7.59 13.75
N LYS A 20 -10.29 -7.83 15.06
CA LYS A 20 -9.10 -8.53 15.59
C LYS A 20 -9.09 -10.02 15.25
N ILE A 21 -10.26 -10.66 15.17
CA ILE A 21 -10.40 -12.08 14.81
C ILE A 21 -10.27 -12.27 13.29
N ILE A 22 -10.83 -11.35 12.51
CA ILE A 22 -10.75 -11.35 11.03
C ILE A 22 -9.31 -11.15 10.56
N MET A 23 -8.52 -10.27 11.20
CA MET A 23 -7.11 -10.02 10.85
C MET A 23 -6.23 -11.29 10.95
N HIS A 24 -6.48 -12.15 11.94
CA HIS A 24 -5.74 -13.41 12.14
C HIS A 24 -6.16 -14.51 11.16
N ALA A 25 -7.42 -14.52 10.71
CA ALA A 25 -7.93 -15.51 9.77
C ALA A 25 -7.36 -15.33 8.34
N HIS A 26 -6.77 -14.17 8.03
CA HIS A 26 -6.34 -13.84 6.66
C HIS A 26 -4.82 -13.73 6.44
N ILE A 27 -4.00 -13.52 7.49
CA ILE A 27 -2.52 -13.54 7.38
C ILE A 27 -1.98 -14.98 7.23
N VAL A 28 -2.62 -15.97 7.86
CA VAL A 28 -2.20 -17.39 7.78
C VAL A 28 -2.38 -17.97 6.36
N PRO A 29 -3.49 -17.70 5.64
CA PRO A 29 -3.64 -18.07 4.23
C PRO A 29 -2.56 -17.46 3.31
N GLU A 30 -2.11 -16.22 3.55
CA GLU A 30 -1.11 -15.55 2.69
C GLU A 30 0.23 -16.26 2.70
N HIS A 31 0.73 -16.57 3.90
CA HIS A 31 1.95 -17.34 4.05
C HIS A 31 1.78 -18.75 3.49
N GLY A 32 0.64 -19.40 3.74
CA GLY A 32 0.33 -20.73 3.17
C GLY A 32 0.31 -20.75 1.64
N LEU A 33 -0.22 -19.71 0.98
CA LEU A 33 -0.32 -19.64 -0.47
C LEU A 33 1.03 -19.34 -1.15
N SER A 34 1.87 -18.49 -0.53
CA SER A 34 3.25 -18.28 -1.00
C SER A 34 4.13 -19.53 -0.86
N LEU A 35 3.82 -20.39 0.12
CA LEU A 35 4.49 -21.66 0.37
C LEU A 35 3.90 -22.81 -0.46
N ALA A 36 2.66 -22.68 -0.96
CA ALA A 36 1.99 -23.69 -1.78
C ALA A 36 2.81 -24.20 -2.98
N PRO A 37 3.51 -23.34 -3.76
CA PRO A 37 4.36 -23.81 -4.85
C PRO A 37 5.60 -24.62 -4.42
N LEU A 38 5.93 -24.69 -3.13
CA LEU A 38 7.00 -25.57 -2.61
C LEU A 38 6.54 -27.02 -2.41
N VAL A 39 5.23 -27.25 -2.30
CA VAL A 39 4.65 -28.55 -1.94
C VAL A 39 3.78 -29.11 -3.07
N ILE A 40 3.14 -28.24 -3.86
CA ILE A 40 2.20 -28.60 -4.92
C ILE A 40 2.59 -27.84 -6.20
N ASN A 41 2.52 -28.52 -7.35
CA ASN A 41 2.62 -27.87 -8.67
C ASN A 41 1.36 -27.02 -8.92
N VAL A 42 1.31 -25.82 -8.35
CA VAL A 42 0.24 -24.86 -8.58
C VAL A 42 0.50 -24.13 -9.89
N ASN A 43 -0.53 -23.96 -10.73
CA ASN A 43 -0.41 -23.16 -11.95
C ASN A 43 0.12 -21.76 -11.59
N PRO A 44 1.26 -21.30 -12.15
CA PRO A 44 1.88 -20.04 -11.76
C PRO A 44 0.96 -18.84 -11.93
N ASN A 45 0.14 -18.83 -12.98
CA ASN A 45 -0.79 -17.75 -13.26
C ASN A 45 -1.89 -17.64 -12.20
N LEU A 46 -2.41 -18.79 -11.75
CA LEU A 46 -3.40 -18.85 -10.68
C LEU A 46 -2.79 -18.39 -9.35
N ASN A 47 -1.55 -18.79 -9.07
CA ASN A 47 -0.86 -18.38 -7.86
C ASN A 47 -0.62 -16.86 -7.82
N VAL A 48 -0.25 -16.25 -8.96
CA VAL A 48 -0.11 -14.80 -9.10
C VAL A 48 -1.42 -14.09 -8.76
N ILE A 49 -2.54 -14.51 -9.36
CA ILE A 49 -3.86 -13.91 -9.13
C ILE A 49 -4.26 -14.04 -7.66
N LEU A 50 -4.21 -15.26 -7.12
CA LEU A 50 -4.64 -15.53 -5.76
C LEU A 50 -3.77 -14.78 -4.74
N THR A 51 -2.45 -14.77 -4.92
CA THR A 51 -1.53 -14.05 -4.04
C THR A 51 -1.82 -12.56 -4.09
N ALA A 52 -1.90 -11.96 -5.28
CA ALA A 52 -2.17 -10.53 -5.42
C ALA A 52 -3.54 -10.12 -4.85
N CYS A 53 -4.59 -10.89 -5.13
CA CYS A 53 -5.94 -10.64 -4.61
C CYS A 53 -5.98 -10.76 -3.08
N LEU A 54 -5.33 -11.77 -2.52
CA LEU A 54 -5.28 -11.95 -1.08
C LEU A 54 -4.51 -10.81 -0.40
N THR A 55 -3.39 -10.37 -0.97
CA THR A 55 -2.61 -9.22 -0.49
C THR A 55 -3.39 -7.91 -0.52
N VAL A 56 -4.13 -7.64 -1.60
CA VAL A 56 -5.02 -6.47 -1.66
C VAL A 56 -6.11 -6.59 -0.61
N TYR A 57 -6.72 -7.76 -0.48
CA TYR A 57 -7.77 -8.00 0.51
C TYR A 57 -7.26 -7.74 1.93
N VAL A 58 -6.18 -8.39 2.36
CA VAL A 58 -5.58 -8.19 3.69
C VAL A 58 -5.15 -6.75 3.89
N GLY A 59 -4.46 -6.14 2.91
CA GLY A 59 -4.07 -4.74 2.95
C GLY A 59 -5.26 -3.80 3.19
N CYS A 60 -6.37 -4.00 2.48
CA CYS A 60 -7.58 -3.20 2.62
C CYS A 60 -8.18 -3.32 4.04
N TYR A 61 -8.32 -4.52 4.58
CA TYR A 61 -8.87 -4.67 5.95
C TYR A 61 -7.92 -4.13 7.02
N ARG A 62 -6.61 -4.22 6.81
CA ARG A 62 -5.61 -3.63 7.71
C ARG A 62 -5.57 -2.10 7.66
N SER A 63 -5.93 -1.52 6.52
CA SER A 63 -5.95 -0.07 6.33
C SER A 63 -7.14 0.63 7.01
N VAL A 64 -8.18 -0.13 7.42
CA VAL A 64 -9.30 0.37 8.21
C VAL A 64 -8.90 0.44 9.68
N LYS A 65 -8.42 1.60 10.12
CA LYS A 65 -8.07 1.89 11.52
C LYS A 65 -8.85 3.08 12.04
N SER A 66 -8.97 3.16 13.36
CA SER A 66 -9.58 4.30 14.06
C SER A 66 -8.70 5.55 14.06
N THR A 67 -7.40 5.41 13.77
CA THR A 67 -6.47 6.52 13.61
C THR A 67 -6.50 7.00 12.16
N PRO A 68 -6.43 8.33 11.91
CA PRO A 68 -6.36 8.85 10.56
C PRO A 68 -5.15 8.24 9.80
N PRO A 69 -5.24 8.14 8.46
CA PRO A 69 -4.15 7.62 7.65
C PRO A 69 -2.88 8.45 7.87
N ALA A 70 -1.72 7.76 7.96
CA ALA A 70 -0.44 8.43 8.20
C ALA A 70 -0.05 9.38 7.07
N GLU A 71 -0.41 9.03 5.83
CA GLU A 71 -0.18 9.89 4.65
C GLU A 71 -1.41 9.91 3.75
N THR A 72 -1.99 11.09 3.56
CA THR A 72 -3.06 11.32 2.58
C THR A 72 -2.48 11.98 1.33
N MET A 73 -2.79 11.44 0.15
CA MET A 73 -2.34 12.01 -1.11
C MET A 73 -3.18 13.23 -1.47
N SER A 74 -2.54 14.39 -1.59
CA SER A 74 -3.15 15.57 -2.22
C SER A 74 -3.31 15.37 -3.73
N LYS A 75 -4.27 16.10 -4.33
CA LYS A 75 -4.47 16.16 -5.79
C LYS A 75 -3.19 16.53 -6.54
N GLU A 76 -2.42 17.46 -5.99
CA GLU A 76 -1.15 17.90 -6.60
C GLU A 76 -0.11 16.77 -6.65
N HIS A 77 0.02 16.02 -5.55
CA HIS A 77 0.89 14.86 -5.49
C HIS A 77 0.44 13.76 -6.44
N ALA A 78 -0.86 13.51 -6.55
CA ALA A 78 -1.41 12.52 -7.48
C ALA A 78 -1.11 12.85 -8.95
N MET A 79 -1.23 14.11 -9.37
CA MET A 79 -0.91 14.54 -10.73
C MET A 79 0.60 14.45 -11.04
N ARG A 80 1.45 14.73 -10.05
CA ARG A 80 2.91 14.64 -10.20
C ARG A 80 3.42 13.21 -10.17
N PHE A 81 2.64 12.27 -9.65
CA PHE A 81 3.09 10.90 -9.43
C PHE A 81 3.63 10.21 -10.70
N PRO A 82 2.94 10.24 -11.87
CA PRO A 82 3.50 9.68 -13.11
C PRO A 82 4.79 10.36 -13.58
N LEU A 83 4.92 11.67 -13.36
CA LEU A 83 6.11 12.44 -13.75
C LEU A 83 7.31 12.10 -12.85
N VAL A 84 7.09 12.04 -11.55
CA VAL A 84 8.12 11.63 -10.58
C VAL A 84 8.54 10.18 -10.83
N GLY A 85 7.58 9.27 -11.07
CA GLY A 85 7.88 7.89 -11.45
C GLY A 85 8.67 7.80 -12.76
N SER A 86 8.40 8.66 -13.73
CA SER A 86 9.13 8.75 -15.00
C SER A 86 10.58 9.19 -14.79
N ALA A 87 10.78 10.24 -13.99
CA ALA A 87 12.10 10.74 -13.64
C ALA A 87 12.91 9.68 -12.85
N MET A 88 12.27 8.98 -11.91
CA MET A 88 12.90 7.92 -11.12
C MET A 88 13.32 6.74 -12.01
N LEU A 89 12.43 6.25 -12.87
CA LEU A 89 12.76 5.16 -13.81
C LEU A 89 13.91 5.54 -14.74
N LEU A 90 13.86 6.73 -15.32
CA LEU A 90 14.91 7.21 -16.21
C LEU A 90 16.25 7.35 -15.46
N SER A 91 16.22 7.90 -14.24
CA SER A 91 17.42 8.03 -13.41
C SER A 91 18.03 6.67 -13.08
N LEU A 92 17.20 5.70 -12.71
CA LEU A 92 17.65 4.33 -12.44
C LEU A 92 18.20 3.63 -13.69
N PHE A 93 17.58 3.87 -14.85
CA PHE A 93 18.10 3.40 -16.13
C PHE A 93 19.47 3.99 -16.46
N LEU A 94 19.66 5.29 -16.25
CA LEU A 94 20.95 5.95 -16.43
C LEU A 94 21.99 5.41 -15.44
N LEU A 95 21.60 5.16 -14.18
CA LEU A 95 22.49 4.53 -13.19
C LEU A 95 22.98 3.15 -13.65
N PHE A 96 22.09 2.28 -14.13
CA PHE A 96 22.51 0.99 -14.69
C PHE A 96 23.32 1.08 -15.98
N LYS A 97 23.18 2.19 -16.71
CA LYS A 97 23.94 2.44 -17.94
C LYS A 97 25.36 2.94 -17.65
N PHE A 98 25.55 3.74 -16.58
CA PHE A 98 26.82 4.40 -16.28
C PHE A 98 27.60 3.76 -15.12
N LEU A 99 26.95 3.03 -14.22
CA LEU A 99 27.58 2.35 -13.08
C LEU A 99 27.54 0.82 -13.25
N SER A 100 28.41 0.12 -12.53
CA SER A 100 28.38 -1.35 -12.50
C SER A 100 27.08 -1.85 -11.86
N LYS A 101 26.47 -2.87 -12.49
CA LYS A 101 25.22 -3.48 -12.01
C LYS A 101 25.33 -3.97 -10.56
N ASP A 102 26.49 -4.50 -10.19
CA ASP A 102 26.74 -5.03 -8.85
C ASP A 102 26.74 -3.92 -7.80
N LEU A 103 27.32 -2.75 -8.11
CA LEU A 103 27.31 -1.61 -7.20
C LEU A 103 25.87 -1.13 -6.98
N VAL A 104 25.12 -0.91 -8.07
CA VAL A 104 23.73 -0.44 -8.00
C VAL A 104 22.87 -1.44 -7.23
N ASN A 105 22.95 -2.75 -7.55
CA ASN A 105 22.19 -3.78 -6.85
C ASN A 105 22.61 -3.94 -5.39
N THR A 106 23.88 -3.72 -5.04
CA THR A 106 24.35 -3.76 -3.64
C THR A 106 23.75 -2.61 -2.83
N VAL A 107 23.78 -1.38 -3.37
CA VAL A 107 23.18 -0.20 -2.73
C VAL A 107 21.67 -0.39 -2.56
N LEU A 108 20.99 -0.87 -3.60
CA LEU A 108 19.57 -1.17 -3.53
C LEU A 108 19.25 -2.27 -2.52
N THR A 109 20.04 -3.35 -2.47
CA THR A 109 19.86 -4.42 -1.48
C THR A 109 19.99 -3.85 -0.06
N ALA A 110 20.96 -2.97 0.20
CA ALA A 110 21.12 -2.31 1.49
C ALA A 110 19.91 -1.41 1.84
N TYR A 111 19.39 -0.67 0.87
CA TYR A 111 18.17 0.15 1.03
C TYR A 111 16.94 -0.72 1.36
N PHE A 112 16.69 -1.77 0.57
CA PHE A 112 15.59 -2.70 0.79
C PHE A 112 15.75 -3.55 2.04
N PHE A 113 16.97 -3.75 2.54
CA PHE A 113 17.23 -4.41 3.81
C PHE A 113 16.65 -3.58 4.97
N ILE A 114 16.94 -2.27 5.01
CA ILE A 114 16.45 -1.37 6.07
C ILE A 114 14.93 -1.25 5.99
N LEU A 115 14.40 -0.97 4.80
CA LEU A 115 12.95 -0.91 4.60
C LEU A 115 12.27 -2.25 4.91
N GLY A 116 12.91 -3.36 4.54
CA GLY A 116 12.40 -4.71 4.75
C GLY A 116 12.23 -5.02 6.23
N ILE A 117 13.20 -4.63 7.07
CA ILE A 117 13.06 -4.76 8.54
C ILE A 117 11.87 -3.96 9.04
N ALA A 118 11.71 -2.70 8.59
CA ALA A 118 10.60 -1.85 9.01
C ALA A 118 9.24 -2.43 8.58
N ALA A 119 9.11 -2.86 7.32
CA ALA A 119 7.89 -3.45 6.78
C ALA A 119 7.55 -4.80 7.44
N LEU A 120 8.54 -5.67 7.65
CA LEU A 120 8.33 -6.94 8.37
C LEU A 120 7.96 -6.72 9.83
N CYS A 121 8.61 -5.77 10.50
CA CYS A 121 8.27 -5.40 11.87
C CYS A 121 6.82 -4.92 11.95
N ALA A 122 6.41 -3.97 11.10
CA ALA A 122 5.05 -3.44 11.07
C ALA A 122 3.99 -4.49 10.71
N THR A 123 4.32 -5.43 9.81
CA THR A 123 3.41 -6.51 9.44
C THR A 123 3.27 -7.57 10.53
N LEU A 124 4.33 -7.89 11.26
CA LEU A 124 4.35 -8.86 12.37
C LEU A 124 3.86 -8.28 13.70
N LEU A 125 3.93 -6.96 13.88
CA LEU A 125 3.61 -6.29 15.14
C LEU A 125 2.24 -6.68 15.72
N PRO A 126 1.13 -6.75 14.96
CA PRO A 126 -0.18 -7.15 15.49
C PRO A 126 -0.17 -8.57 16.09
N THR A 127 0.60 -9.49 15.50
CA THR A 127 0.75 -10.87 15.96
C THR A 127 1.61 -10.92 17.22
N VAL A 128 2.73 -10.20 17.25
CA VAL A 128 3.66 -10.19 18.39
C VAL A 128 3.02 -9.53 19.62
N LYS A 129 2.26 -8.44 19.43
CA LYS A 129 1.55 -7.75 20.52
C LYS A 129 0.55 -8.63 21.27
N ARG A 130 0.05 -9.70 20.65
CA ARG A 130 -0.86 -10.67 21.28
C ARG A 130 -0.17 -11.58 22.28
N PHE A 131 1.11 -11.87 22.06
CA PHE A 131 1.90 -12.76 22.91
C PHE A 131 2.74 -12.01 23.95
N LEU A 132 2.83 -10.68 23.84
CA LEU A 132 3.57 -9.84 24.77
C LEU A 132 2.68 -9.34 25.94
N PRO A 133 3.25 -9.16 27.15
CA PRO A 133 2.56 -8.53 28.27
C PRO A 133 2.11 -7.10 27.94
N GLU A 134 0.93 -6.68 28.42
CA GLU A 134 0.32 -5.37 28.10
C GLU A 134 1.27 -4.19 28.40
N GLY A 135 2.05 -4.25 29.49
CA GLY A 135 3.00 -3.20 29.87
C GLY A 135 4.18 -2.95 28.90
N TRP A 136 4.38 -3.81 27.90
CA TRP A 136 5.40 -3.59 26.85
C TRP A 136 4.88 -2.75 25.68
N ASN A 137 3.55 -2.62 25.55
CA ASN A 137 2.91 -1.86 24.49
C ASN A 137 2.81 -0.36 24.80
N ASP A 138 2.76 0.02 26.07
CA ASP A 138 2.46 1.40 26.49
C ASP A 138 3.71 2.27 26.75
N ASN A 139 4.88 1.64 26.90
CA ASN A 139 6.13 2.35 27.16
C ASN A 139 6.84 2.72 25.85
N ALA A 140 6.50 3.88 25.29
CA ALA A 140 7.24 4.48 24.18
C ALA A 140 8.59 5.00 24.69
N ILE A 141 9.69 4.40 24.21
CA ILE A 141 11.04 4.89 24.45
C ILE A 141 11.32 5.93 23.36
N VAL A 142 11.28 7.21 23.74
CA VAL A 142 11.64 8.31 22.83
C VAL A 142 13.15 8.41 22.79
N TRP A 143 13.76 7.98 21.69
CA TRP A 143 15.18 8.15 21.47
C TRP A 143 15.42 9.43 20.66
N ARG A 144 16.15 10.38 21.25
CA ARG A 144 16.58 11.62 20.59
C ARG A 144 18.00 11.44 20.10
N ALA A 145 18.23 11.54 18.80
CA ALA A 145 19.57 11.49 18.24
C ALA A 145 20.39 12.71 18.72
N PRO A 146 21.61 12.54 19.26
CA PRO A 146 22.38 13.63 19.86
C PRO A 146 22.86 14.71 18.86
N TYR A 147 22.74 14.47 17.55
CA TYR A 147 23.24 15.39 16.51
C TYR A 147 22.15 16.02 15.63
N PHE A 148 20.92 15.50 15.66
CA PHE A 148 19.79 16.00 14.86
C PHE A 148 18.59 16.27 15.76
N HIS A 149 18.44 17.53 16.19
CA HIS A 149 17.41 17.93 17.15
C HIS A 149 15.95 17.76 16.65
N SER A 150 15.73 17.49 15.36
CA SER A 150 14.41 17.31 14.75
C SER A 150 14.01 15.84 14.52
N LEU A 151 14.88 14.87 14.83
CA LEU A 151 14.58 13.44 14.61
C LEU A 151 14.30 12.75 15.96
N SER A 152 13.08 12.90 16.47
CA SER A 152 12.59 12.10 17.59
C SER A 152 12.06 10.78 17.05
N VAL A 153 12.79 9.68 17.29
CA VAL A 153 12.31 8.36 16.90
C VAL A 153 11.72 7.69 18.12
N GLU A 154 10.40 7.49 18.09
CA GLU A 154 9.66 6.81 19.15
C GLU A 154 9.69 5.30 18.89
N PHE A 155 10.28 4.53 19.81
CA PHE A 155 10.31 3.08 19.72
C PHE A 155 9.57 2.46 20.90
N THR A 156 8.54 1.67 20.60
CA THR A 156 7.91 0.83 21.63
C THR A 156 8.77 -0.42 21.87
N LYS A 157 8.85 -0.91 23.11
CA LYS A 157 9.55 -2.19 23.42
C LYS A 157 9.07 -3.35 22.54
N SER A 158 7.77 -3.39 22.22
CA SER A 158 7.18 -4.36 21.30
C SER A 158 7.67 -4.26 19.85
N GLN A 159 8.05 -3.08 19.37
CA GLN A 159 8.64 -2.91 18.02
C GLN A 159 10.07 -3.44 17.97
N VAL A 160 10.84 -3.30 19.05
CA VAL A 160 12.19 -3.86 19.15
C VAL A 160 12.15 -5.39 19.15
N VAL A 161 11.20 -6.00 19.86
CA VAL A 161 11.03 -7.46 19.83
C VAL A 161 10.59 -7.94 18.45
N ALA A 162 9.67 -7.22 17.80
CA ALA A 162 9.18 -7.58 16.47
C ALA A 162 10.22 -7.39 15.36
N SER A 163 11.22 -6.50 15.55
CA SER A 163 12.27 -6.27 14.56
C SER A 163 13.37 -7.34 14.54
N VAL A 164 13.60 -8.06 15.65
CA VAL A 164 14.57 -9.15 15.74
C VAL A 164 14.34 -10.25 14.68
N PRO A 165 13.15 -10.88 14.56
CA PRO A 165 12.91 -11.87 13.51
C PRO A 165 12.98 -11.26 12.10
N GLY A 166 12.56 -10.00 11.94
CA GLY A 166 12.68 -9.26 10.68
C GLY A 166 14.14 -9.06 10.25
N PHE A 167 15.04 -8.76 11.19
CA PHE A 167 16.47 -8.62 10.94
C PHE A 167 17.08 -9.94 10.44
N PHE A 168 16.84 -11.04 11.15
CA PHE A 168 17.37 -12.36 10.73
C PHE A 168 16.81 -12.79 9.36
N PHE A 169 15.55 -12.48 9.08
CA PHE A 169 14.93 -12.76 7.78
C PHE A 169 15.59 -11.94 6.65
N CYS A 170 15.83 -10.65 6.88
CA CYS A 170 16.51 -9.78 5.92
C CYS A 170 17.98 -10.19 5.69
N VAL A 171 18.67 -10.69 6.72
CA VAL A 171 20.03 -11.26 6.58
C VAL A 171 19.99 -12.51 5.71
N TRP A 172 19.03 -13.40 5.94
CA TRP A 172 18.84 -14.58 5.08
C TRP A 172 18.55 -14.19 3.62
N TYR A 173 17.71 -13.18 3.40
CA TYR A 173 17.47 -12.62 2.08
C TYR A 173 18.76 -12.09 1.43
N ALA A 174 19.55 -11.28 2.14
CA ALA A 174 20.78 -10.71 1.60
C ALA A 174 21.82 -11.78 1.21
N MET A 175 21.89 -12.89 1.96
CA MET A 175 22.84 -13.98 1.71
C MET A 175 22.41 -14.92 0.59
N LYS A 176 21.12 -15.26 0.50
CA LYS A 176 20.62 -16.29 -0.42
C LYS A 176 19.87 -15.76 -1.63
N LYS A 177 19.35 -14.53 -1.54
CA LYS A 177 18.44 -13.91 -2.53
C LYS A 177 17.36 -14.87 -3.02
N HIS A 178 16.84 -15.69 -2.10
CA HIS A 178 15.91 -16.74 -2.45
C HIS A 178 14.56 -16.11 -2.88
N TRP A 179 13.95 -16.65 -3.93
CA TRP A 179 12.68 -16.12 -4.48
C TRP A 179 11.56 -16.07 -3.43
N LEU A 180 11.52 -17.04 -2.51
CA LEU A 180 10.56 -17.04 -1.40
C LEU A 180 10.77 -15.84 -0.46
N ALA A 181 12.02 -15.57 -0.08
CA ALA A 181 12.37 -14.45 0.79
C ALA A 181 12.02 -13.11 0.11
N ASN A 182 12.30 -13.02 -1.19
CA ASN A 182 11.91 -11.90 -2.04
C ASN A 182 10.39 -11.68 -2.03
N ASN A 183 9.60 -12.74 -2.21
CA ASN A 183 8.15 -12.65 -2.23
C ASN A 183 7.59 -12.24 -0.87
N VAL A 184 8.07 -12.83 0.23
CA VAL A 184 7.62 -12.45 1.59
C VAL A 184 7.91 -10.97 1.87
N LEU A 185 9.09 -10.47 1.49
CA LEU A 185 9.41 -9.04 1.60
C LEU A 185 8.52 -8.18 0.71
N GLY A 186 8.33 -8.57 -0.55
CA GLY A 186 7.45 -7.88 -1.49
C GLY A 186 6.00 -7.80 -0.98
N LEU A 187 5.47 -8.90 -0.47
CA LEU A 187 4.14 -8.95 0.15
C LEU A 187 4.04 -8.04 1.37
N ALA A 188 5.06 -8.04 2.23
CA ALA A 188 5.10 -7.13 3.38
C ALA A 188 5.10 -5.66 2.95
N PHE A 189 5.85 -5.30 1.90
CA PHE A 189 5.81 -3.96 1.31
C PHE A 189 4.44 -3.62 0.72
N CYS A 190 3.78 -4.56 0.04
CA CYS A 190 2.45 -4.33 -0.50
C CYS A 190 1.42 -4.06 0.60
N ILE A 191 1.39 -4.92 1.63
CA ILE A 191 0.47 -4.77 2.77
C ILE A 191 0.72 -3.44 3.46
N GLN A 192 1.98 -3.10 3.74
CA GLN A 192 2.33 -1.85 4.41
C GLN A 192 2.00 -0.64 3.55
N GLY A 193 2.23 -0.72 2.23
CA GLY A 193 1.88 0.35 1.29
C GLY A 193 0.38 0.62 1.27
N ILE A 194 -0.46 -0.41 1.18
CA ILE A 194 -1.93 -0.27 1.21
C ILE A 194 -2.44 0.19 2.58
N GLU A 195 -1.76 -0.22 3.66
CA GLU A 195 -2.12 0.17 5.03
C GLU A 195 -1.83 1.64 5.34
N MET A 196 -0.69 2.16 4.88
CA MET A 196 -0.23 3.52 5.20
C MET A 196 -0.75 4.59 4.26
N LEU A 197 -0.81 4.29 2.95
CA LEU A 197 -1.17 5.27 1.93
C LEU A 197 -2.69 5.44 1.83
N SER A 198 -3.12 6.69 1.77
CA SER A 198 -4.51 7.08 1.58
C SER A 198 -4.65 7.98 0.38
N LEU A 199 -5.71 7.83 -0.40
CA LEU A 199 -5.97 8.70 -1.54
C LEU A 199 -6.71 9.99 -1.16
N GLY A 200 -7.28 10.08 0.05
CA GLY A 200 -8.03 11.24 0.51
C GLY A 200 -9.42 11.32 -0.13
N SER A 201 -9.55 11.16 -1.45
CA SER A 201 -10.84 11.20 -2.15
C SER A 201 -10.83 10.35 -3.42
N PHE A 202 -12.01 9.91 -3.86
CA PHE A 202 -12.17 9.18 -5.12
C PHE A 202 -11.75 10.02 -6.33
N LYS A 203 -11.86 11.35 -6.26
CA LYS A 203 -11.38 12.26 -7.32
C LYS A 203 -9.87 12.17 -7.48
N THR A 204 -9.14 12.26 -6.38
CA THR A 204 -7.67 12.11 -6.36
C THR A 204 -7.25 10.72 -6.84
N GLY A 205 -7.96 9.68 -6.39
CA GLY A 205 -7.77 8.31 -6.86
C GLY A 205 -7.96 8.16 -8.37
N GLY A 206 -9.04 8.74 -8.92
CA GLY A 206 -9.29 8.74 -10.35
C GLY A 206 -8.19 9.44 -11.16
N ILE A 207 -7.71 10.59 -10.68
CA ILE A 207 -6.60 11.33 -11.32
C ILE A 207 -5.30 10.50 -11.30
N LEU A 208 -4.96 9.91 -10.15
CA LEU A 208 -3.77 9.07 -10.01
C LEU A 208 -3.81 7.88 -10.98
N LEU A 209 -4.93 7.14 -10.97
CA LEU A 209 -5.10 5.94 -11.80
C LEU A 209 -5.13 6.28 -13.30
N ALA A 210 -5.76 7.38 -13.69
CA ALA A 210 -5.76 7.85 -15.08
C ALA A 210 -4.35 8.26 -15.53
N GLY A 211 -3.59 8.96 -14.67
CA GLY A 211 -2.20 9.32 -14.96
C GLY A 211 -1.30 8.09 -15.10
N LEU A 212 -1.48 7.10 -14.22
CA LEU A 212 -0.71 5.86 -14.25
C LEU A 212 -1.09 4.93 -15.41
N PHE A 213 -2.35 4.96 -15.85
CA PHE A 213 -2.79 4.28 -17.06
C PHE A 213 -1.99 4.74 -18.28
N VAL A 214 -1.85 6.06 -18.47
CA VAL A 214 -1.08 6.63 -19.59
C VAL A 214 0.42 6.35 -19.43
N TYR A 215 0.93 6.47 -18.20
CA TYR A 215 2.31 6.17 -17.87
C TYR A 215 2.72 4.75 -18.25
N ASP A 216 1.91 3.75 -17.87
CA ASP A 216 2.24 2.34 -18.09
C ASP A 216 2.25 2.02 -19.60
N ILE A 217 1.28 2.55 -20.34
CA ILE A 217 1.24 2.46 -21.81
C ILE A 217 2.52 3.05 -22.43
N PHE A 218 2.89 4.26 -22.03
CA PHE A 218 4.06 4.95 -22.55
C PHE A 218 5.35 4.16 -22.29
N TRP A 219 5.62 3.80 -21.03
CA TRP A 219 6.88 3.17 -20.65
C TRP A 219 7.00 1.71 -21.08
N VAL A 220 5.89 0.96 -21.18
CA VAL A 220 5.91 -0.44 -21.61
C VAL A 220 5.98 -0.57 -23.14
N PHE A 221 5.15 0.17 -23.89
CA PHE A 221 5.06 -0.02 -25.34
C PHE A 221 6.01 0.86 -26.15
N PHE A 222 6.26 2.10 -25.72
CA PHE A 222 7.00 3.07 -26.55
C PHE A 222 8.49 3.15 -26.22
N THR A 223 8.95 2.62 -25.08
CA THR A 223 10.35 2.72 -24.66
C THR A 223 10.94 1.39 -24.19
N PRO A 224 12.24 1.11 -24.44
CA PRO A 224 12.90 -0.09 -23.90
C PRO A 224 13.35 0.06 -22.44
N VAL A 225 13.13 1.22 -21.81
CA VAL A 225 13.67 1.57 -20.50
C VAL A 225 13.10 0.68 -19.40
N MET A 226 11.78 0.50 -19.36
CA MET A 226 11.13 -0.29 -18.32
C MET A 226 11.60 -1.75 -18.32
N VAL A 227 11.72 -2.36 -19.51
CA VAL A 227 12.21 -3.73 -19.65
C VAL A 227 13.68 -3.84 -19.28
N SER A 228 14.51 -2.86 -19.65
CA SER A 228 15.94 -2.83 -19.32
C SER A 228 16.18 -2.72 -17.81
N VAL A 229 15.43 -1.86 -17.12
CA VAL A 229 15.48 -1.73 -15.65
C VAL A 229 14.99 -3.01 -15.00
N ALA A 230 13.85 -3.56 -15.44
CA ALA A 230 13.29 -4.79 -14.85
C ALA A 230 14.21 -6.01 -14.94
N LYS A 231 15.06 -6.09 -15.98
CA LYS A 231 16.07 -7.15 -16.17
C LYS A 231 17.37 -6.90 -15.39
N SER A 232 17.74 -5.65 -15.17
CA SER A 232 19.01 -5.29 -14.49
C SER A 232 18.87 -5.20 -12.97
N PHE A 233 17.64 -5.08 -12.50
CA PHE A 233 17.29 -4.87 -11.10
C PHE A 233 17.03 -6.20 -10.37
N ASP A 234 17.80 -6.44 -9.31
CA ASP A 234 17.74 -7.65 -8.48
C ASP A 234 17.49 -7.31 -6.99
N ALA A 235 16.28 -6.83 -6.71
CA ALA A 235 15.79 -6.53 -5.36
C ALA A 235 14.27 -6.77 -5.26
N PRO A 236 13.66 -6.73 -4.05
CA PRO A 236 12.28 -7.12 -3.80
C PRO A 236 11.27 -6.04 -4.20
N ILE A 237 11.28 -5.68 -5.49
CA ILE A 237 10.33 -4.77 -6.14
C ILE A 237 9.29 -5.53 -7.00
N LYS A 238 9.47 -6.84 -7.14
CA LYS A 238 8.59 -7.72 -7.93
C LYS A 238 8.36 -9.02 -7.21
N LEU A 239 7.15 -9.57 -7.32
CA LEU A 239 6.87 -10.94 -6.93
C LEU A 239 7.34 -11.87 -8.04
N LEU A 240 8.02 -12.96 -7.66
CA LEU A 240 8.61 -13.95 -8.55
C LEU A 240 7.94 -15.30 -8.30
N PHE A 241 7.18 -15.79 -9.27
CA PHE A 241 6.56 -17.11 -9.19
C PHE A 241 7.25 -18.07 -10.17
N PRO A 242 7.88 -19.16 -9.71
CA PRO A 242 8.54 -20.09 -10.60
C PRO A 242 7.53 -20.71 -11.56
N THR A 243 7.91 -20.83 -12.83
CA THR A 243 7.08 -21.49 -13.86
C THR A 243 7.72 -22.80 -14.30
N ALA A 244 6.92 -23.67 -14.93
CA ALA A 244 7.41 -24.90 -15.54
C ALA A 244 8.10 -24.66 -16.91
N ASP A 245 8.13 -23.42 -17.41
CA ASP A 245 8.71 -23.07 -18.71
C ASP A 245 10.16 -22.61 -18.55
N ALA A 246 11.09 -23.38 -19.15
CA ALA A 246 12.52 -23.07 -19.13
C ALA A 246 12.87 -21.74 -19.83
N ALA A 247 12.03 -21.26 -20.75
CA ALA A 247 12.24 -19.98 -21.43
C ALA A 247 11.80 -18.76 -20.60
N ARG A 248 10.91 -18.94 -19.61
CA ARG A 248 10.42 -17.89 -18.71
C ARG A 248 10.34 -18.42 -17.28
N PRO A 249 11.48 -18.69 -16.63
CA PRO A 249 11.52 -19.42 -15.36
C PRO A 249 10.74 -18.74 -14.23
N PHE A 250 10.42 -17.45 -14.35
CA PHE A 250 9.61 -16.72 -13.39
C PHE A 250 8.53 -15.87 -14.06
N SER A 251 7.30 -15.96 -13.55
CA SER A 251 6.25 -14.96 -13.77
C SER A 251 6.49 -13.80 -12.81
N MET A 252 6.55 -12.58 -13.35
CA MET A 252 6.89 -11.36 -12.61
C MET A 252 5.65 -10.48 -12.47
N LEU A 253 5.35 -10.04 -11.25
CA LEU A 253 4.30 -9.06 -10.98
C LEU A 253 4.91 -7.85 -10.25
N GLY A 254 4.67 -6.64 -10.75
CA GLY A 254 5.16 -5.41 -10.13
C GLY A 254 4.39 -5.12 -8.84
N LEU A 255 5.09 -4.75 -7.77
CA LEU A 255 4.41 -4.37 -6.51
C LEU A 255 3.51 -3.14 -6.70
N GLY A 256 3.86 -2.23 -7.62
CA GLY A 256 3.05 -1.07 -7.98
C GLY A 256 1.67 -1.45 -8.52
N ASP A 257 1.58 -2.55 -9.27
CA ASP A 257 0.31 -3.03 -9.87
C ASP A 257 -0.62 -3.65 -8.82
N ILE A 258 -0.09 -3.99 -7.64
CA ILE A 258 -0.85 -4.47 -6.48
C ILE A 258 -1.22 -3.29 -5.60
N VAL A 259 -0.23 -2.46 -5.23
CA VAL A 259 -0.41 -1.38 -4.25
C VAL A 259 -1.30 -0.28 -4.81
N ILE A 260 -1.06 0.21 -6.03
CA ILE A 260 -1.75 1.41 -6.52
C ILE A 260 -3.25 1.17 -6.80
N PRO A 261 -3.66 0.07 -7.44
CA PRO A 261 -5.08 -0.30 -7.47
C PRO A 261 -5.60 -0.67 -6.09
N GLY A 262 -4.77 -1.31 -5.25
CA GLY A 262 -5.12 -1.72 -3.89
C GLY A 262 -5.50 -0.56 -2.97
N ILE A 263 -4.81 0.58 -3.03
CA ILE A 263 -5.17 1.78 -2.26
C ILE A 263 -6.52 2.37 -2.69
N PHE A 264 -6.91 2.22 -3.97
CA PHE A 264 -8.23 2.62 -4.43
C PHE A 264 -9.32 1.65 -3.95
N VAL A 265 -9.05 0.34 -3.95
CA VAL A 265 -9.96 -0.66 -3.35
C VAL A 265 -10.10 -0.44 -1.84
N ALA A 266 -9.02 -0.04 -1.15
CA ALA A 266 -9.05 0.30 0.26
C ALA A 266 -9.90 1.55 0.53
N LEU A 267 -9.82 2.57 -0.33
CA LEU A 267 -10.69 3.75 -0.26
C LEU A 267 -12.17 3.36 -0.39
N ALA A 268 -12.49 2.42 -1.28
CA ALA A 268 -13.86 1.89 -1.42
C ALA A 268 -14.34 1.17 -0.14
N LEU A 269 -13.47 0.42 0.53
CA LEU A 269 -13.79 -0.19 1.82
C LEU A 269 -14.02 0.85 2.91
N ARG A 270 -13.17 1.89 2.99
CA ARG A 270 -13.33 2.97 3.97
C ARG A 270 -14.60 3.77 3.74
N PHE A 271 -15.01 3.95 2.48
CA PHE A 271 -16.31 4.53 2.13
C PHE A 271 -17.50 3.68 2.61
N ASP A 272 -17.44 2.35 2.42
CA ASP A 272 -18.46 1.44 2.95
C ASP A 272 -18.55 1.53 4.48
N VAL A 273 -17.41 1.51 5.16
CA VAL A 273 -17.31 1.58 6.62
C VAL A 273 -17.84 2.91 7.16
N SER A 274 -17.52 4.04 6.51
CA SER A 274 -17.99 5.36 6.95
C SER A 274 -19.51 5.51 6.87
N ARG A 275 -20.15 4.78 5.94
CA ARG A 275 -21.61 4.73 5.77
C ARG A 275 -22.28 3.60 6.53
N ASN A 276 -21.52 2.79 7.26
CA ASN A 276 -22.02 1.60 7.96
C ASN A 276 -22.70 0.59 7.00
N ILE A 277 -22.23 0.54 5.74
CA ILE A 277 -22.69 -0.39 4.70
C ILE A 277 -21.73 -1.59 4.68
N LYS A 278 -22.28 -2.79 4.54
CA LYS A 278 -21.46 -4.02 4.45
C LYS A 278 -20.84 -4.15 3.05
N ASN A 279 -19.58 -3.73 2.91
CA ASN A 279 -18.65 -4.08 1.83
C ASN A 279 -19.22 -3.98 0.39
N ARG A 280 -20.14 -3.05 0.12
CA ARG A 280 -20.82 -2.95 -1.17
C ARG A 280 -19.87 -2.43 -2.25
N TYR A 281 -19.25 -1.28 -2.00
CA TYR A 281 -18.29 -0.66 -2.92
C TYR A 281 -16.96 -1.41 -2.94
N PHE A 282 -16.54 -1.94 -1.79
CA PHE A 282 -15.38 -2.83 -1.69
C PHE A 282 -15.51 -4.05 -2.59
N ASN A 283 -16.62 -4.79 -2.50
CA ASN A 283 -16.81 -5.99 -3.33
C ASN A 283 -16.79 -5.63 -4.82
N SER A 284 -17.38 -4.49 -5.20
CA SER A 284 -17.35 -4.00 -6.58
C SER A 284 -15.94 -3.68 -7.07
N ALA A 285 -15.19 -2.91 -6.29
CA ALA A 285 -13.81 -2.53 -6.61
C ALA A 285 -12.89 -3.77 -6.65
N PHE A 286 -13.05 -4.69 -5.70
CA PHE A 286 -12.27 -5.92 -5.60
C PHE A 286 -12.56 -6.90 -6.73
N LEU A 287 -13.83 -7.02 -7.16
CA LEU A 287 -14.19 -7.78 -8.36
C LEU A 287 -13.58 -7.15 -9.61
N GLY A 288 -13.62 -5.82 -9.74
CA GLY A 288 -12.96 -5.09 -10.82
C GLY A 288 -11.45 -5.32 -10.86
N TYR A 289 -10.79 -5.33 -9.71
CA TYR A 289 -9.36 -5.65 -9.56
C TYR A 289 -9.05 -7.08 -10.03
N THR A 290 -9.83 -8.05 -9.53
CA THR A 290 -9.66 -9.48 -9.86
C THR A 290 -9.89 -9.74 -11.35
N ALA A 291 -10.93 -9.13 -11.93
CA ALA A 291 -11.21 -9.20 -13.35
C ALA A 291 -10.09 -8.59 -14.19
N GLY A 292 -9.62 -7.38 -13.85
CA GLY A 292 -8.51 -6.71 -14.51
C GLY A 292 -7.23 -7.53 -14.49
N MET A 293 -6.85 -8.06 -13.32
CA MET A 293 -5.70 -8.97 -13.15
C MET A 293 -5.81 -10.23 -14.01
N THR A 294 -7.00 -10.82 -14.06
CA THR A 294 -7.26 -12.02 -14.88
C THR A 294 -7.08 -11.71 -16.37
N VAL A 295 -7.64 -10.58 -16.83
CA VAL A 295 -7.50 -10.12 -18.22
C VAL A 295 -6.03 -9.86 -18.55
N THR A 296 -5.27 -9.19 -17.68
CA THR A 296 -3.82 -8.96 -17.89
C THR A 296 -3.08 -10.27 -18.17
N ILE A 297 -3.35 -11.30 -17.37
CA ILE A 297 -2.69 -12.61 -17.52
C ILE A 297 -3.14 -13.33 -18.79
N VAL A 298 -4.44 -13.30 -19.11
CA VAL A 298 -4.97 -13.90 -20.35
C VAL A 298 -4.33 -13.25 -21.57
N VAL A 299 -4.26 -11.92 -21.62
CA VAL A 299 -3.66 -11.19 -22.73
C VAL A 299 -2.16 -11.43 -22.80
N MET A 300 -1.44 -11.41 -21.68
CA MET A 300 -0.02 -11.73 -21.63
C MET A 300 0.28 -13.15 -22.17
N ASN A 301 -0.56 -14.13 -21.81
CA ASN A 301 -0.44 -15.49 -22.32
C ASN A 301 -0.81 -15.61 -23.80
N TRP A 302 -1.69 -14.76 -24.33
CA TRP A 302 -2.01 -14.77 -25.76
C TRP A 302 -0.90 -14.16 -26.60
N PHE A 303 -0.41 -12.98 -26.21
CA PHE A 303 0.57 -12.21 -26.99
C PHE A 303 2.02 -12.59 -26.70
N GLN A 304 2.28 -13.38 -25.64
CA GLN A 304 3.62 -13.85 -25.28
C GLN A 304 4.65 -12.71 -25.12
N ALA A 305 4.16 -11.52 -24.76
CA ALA A 305 4.92 -10.29 -24.60
C ALA A 305 4.50 -9.60 -23.29
N ALA A 306 5.40 -8.78 -22.72
CA ALA A 306 5.08 -7.98 -21.55
C ALA A 306 3.97 -6.98 -21.90
N GLN A 307 2.95 -6.92 -21.05
CA GLN A 307 1.81 -6.03 -21.18
C GLN A 307 1.78 -5.05 -20.00
N PRO A 308 1.40 -3.79 -20.21
CA PRO A 308 1.13 -2.86 -19.11
C PRO A 308 -0.03 -3.40 -18.28
N ALA A 309 0.20 -3.67 -16.99
CA ALA A 309 -0.81 -4.28 -16.13
C ALA A 309 -1.93 -3.29 -15.79
N LEU A 310 -1.57 -2.01 -15.58
CA LEU A 310 -2.52 -0.95 -15.24
C LEU A 310 -3.48 -0.64 -16.39
N LEU A 311 -3.11 -0.97 -17.63
CA LEU A 311 -3.99 -0.88 -18.81
C LEU A 311 -5.31 -1.63 -18.60
N TYR A 312 -5.28 -2.77 -17.92
CA TYR A 312 -6.48 -3.60 -17.68
C TYR A 312 -7.05 -3.41 -16.28
N ILE A 313 -6.19 -3.22 -15.28
CA ILE A 313 -6.64 -3.08 -13.89
C ILE A 313 -7.36 -1.75 -13.65
N VAL A 314 -6.86 -0.63 -14.19
CA VAL A 314 -7.47 0.69 -14.00
C VAL A 314 -8.92 0.74 -14.49
N PRO A 315 -9.23 0.39 -15.76
CA PRO A 315 -10.61 0.36 -16.22
C PRO A 315 -11.46 -0.69 -15.50
N GLY A 316 -10.86 -1.81 -15.06
CA GLY A 316 -11.55 -2.81 -14.24
C GLY A 316 -12.03 -2.24 -12.91
N VAL A 317 -11.12 -1.69 -12.10
CA VAL A 317 -11.43 -1.18 -10.75
C VAL A 317 -12.33 0.06 -10.83
N THR A 318 -11.96 1.06 -11.64
CA THR A 318 -12.72 2.31 -11.72
C THR A 318 -14.07 2.11 -12.43
N GLY A 319 -14.10 1.30 -13.49
CA GLY A 319 -15.30 0.98 -14.25
C GLY A 319 -16.34 0.22 -13.44
N PHE A 320 -15.93 -0.80 -12.67
CA PHE A 320 -16.87 -1.53 -11.81
C PHE A 320 -17.47 -0.63 -10.73
N VAL A 321 -16.66 0.23 -10.09
CA VAL A 321 -17.16 1.19 -9.10
C VAL A 321 -18.08 2.22 -9.75
N ALA A 322 -17.74 2.72 -10.94
CA ALA A 322 -18.57 3.65 -11.69
C ALA A 322 -19.92 3.04 -12.06
N VAL A 323 -19.94 1.83 -12.65
CA VAL A 323 -21.19 1.12 -13.00
C VAL A 323 -22.05 0.89 -11.76
N HIS A 324 -21.46 0.46 -10.65
CA HIS A 324 -22.21 0.18 -9.43
C HIS A 324 -22.76 1.46 -8.77
N SER A 325 -21.99 2.56 -8.77
CA SER A 325 -22.46 3.86 -8.28
C SER A 325 -23.59 4.44 -9.15
N LEU A 326 -23.53 4.25 -10.47
CA LEU A 326 -24.59 4.66 -11.40
C LEU A 326 -25.85 3.83 -11.18
N TRP A 327 -25.72 2.51 -11.02
CA TRP A 327 -26.84 1.61 -10.76
C TRP A 327 -27.58 1.95 -9.46
N ASN A 328 -26.86 2.35 -8.41
CA ASN A 328 -27.44 2.71 -7.13
C ASN A 328 -27.82 4.20 -7.00
N GLY A 329 -27.49 5.03 -7.98
CA GLY A 329 -27.74 6.48 -7.94
C GLY A 329 -26.89 7.24 -6.91
N GLU A 330 -25.81 6.66 -6.40
CA GLU A 330 -24.98 7.20 -5.30
C GLU A 330 -23.70 7.92 -5.80
N VAL A 331 -23.73 8.47 -7.02
CA VAL A 331 -22.56 9.11 -7.64
C VAL A 331 -22.09 10.35 -6.88
N LYS A 332 -23.01 11.21 -6.44
CA LYS A 332 -22.69 12.43 -5.67
C LYS A 332 -22.03 12.10 -4.33
N PRO A 333 -22.64 11.25 -3.48
CA PRO A 333 -21.99 10.67 -2.30
C PRO A 333 -20.56 10.19 -2.47
N LEU A 334 -20.29 9.48 -3.56
CA LEU A 334 -18.99 8.85 -3.79
C LEU A 334 -17.94 9.90 -4.19
N LEU A 335 -18.32 10.89 -5.00
CA LEU A 335 -17.42 11.96 -5.45
C LEU A 335 -17.19 13.04 -4.38
N GLU A 336 -18.11 13.20 -3.44
CA GLU A 336 -18.01 14.12 -2.30
C GLU A 336 -17.27 13.49 -1.12
N PHE A 337 -17.00 12.19 -1.15
CA PHE A 337 -16.26 11.53 -0.09
C PHE A 337 -14.82 12.06 -0.01
N THR A 338 -14.48 12.54 1.18
CA THR A 338 -13.14 12.93 1.59
C THR A 338 -12.85 12.22 2.92
N GLU A 339 -11.74 11.51 2.98
CA GLU A 339 -11.16 11.03 4.24
C GLU A 339 -10.65 12.27 4.98
N THR A 340 -11.29 12.60 6.11
CA THR A 340 -11.02 13.82 6.88
C THR A 340 -9.52 13.95 7.11
N GLN A 341 -8.92 14.96 6.48
CA GLN A 341 -7.66 15.50 6.98
C GLN A 341 -7.98 16.13 8.34
N PRO A 342 -7.11 16.04 9.36
CA PRO A 342 -7.16 17.03 10.42
C PRO A 342 -6.91 18.37 9.72
N GLU A 343 -7.97 19.10 9.43
CA GLU A 343 -7.88 20.43 8.88
C GLU A 343 -7.04 21.27 9.86
N GLU A 344 -6.03 21.95 9.31
CA GLU A 344 -5.43 23.15 9.89
C GLU A 344 -6.47 24.30 9.93
N GLU A 345 -7.71 24.03 10.32
CA GLU A 345 -8.79 25.01 10.51
C GLU A 345 -8.87 25.49 11.98
N GLY A 346 -7.81 25.29 12.76
CA GLY A 346 -7.67 25.85 14.11
C GLY A 346 -6.66 26.98 14.24
N ALA A 347 -5.92 27.34 13.17
CA ALA A 347 -4.84 28.33 13.25
C ALA A 347 -5.22 29.71 12.68
N ALA A 348 -6.41 29.87 12.10
CA ALA A 348 -6.83 31.13 11.48
C ALA A 348 -7.84 31.95 12.33
N GLU A 349 -8.32 31.43 13.45
CA GLU A 349 -9.24 32.17 14.34
C GLU A 349 -8.58 32.68 15.64
N GLU A 350 -7.34 32.27 15.96
CA GLU A 350 -6.63 32.78 17.15
C GLU A 350 -5.72 34.01 16.87
N GLU A 351 -5.41 34.34 15.61
CA GLU A 351 -4.58 35.52 15.29
C GLU A 351 -5.38 36.84 15.21
N ASP A 352 -6.72 36.81 15.12
CA ASP A 352 -7.54 38.02 15.02
C ASP A 352 -8.06 38.56 16.37
N GLU A 353 -8.02 37.78 17.46
CA GLU A 353 -8.42 38.29 18.78
C GLU A 353 -7.30 39.07 19.50
N ASP A 354 -6.02 38.74 19.27
CA ASP A 354 -4.89 39.37 19.99
C ASP A 354 -4.51 40.77 19.46
N SER A 355 -5.00 41.14 18.26
CA SER A 355 -4.74 42.47 17.67
C SER A 355 -5.72 43.57 18.16
N SER A 356 -6.79 43.21 18.88
CA SER A 356 -7.86 44.13 19.28
C SER A 356 -7.77 44.64 20.74
N GLN A 357 -6.91 44.07 21.59
CA GLN A 357 -6.79 44.47 23.01
C GLN A 357 -5.62 45.43 23.32
N SER A 358 -4.70 45.71 22.38
CA SER A 358 -3.55 46.61 22.64
C SER A 358 -3.79 48.11 22.37
N LYS A 359 -5.04 48.57 22.17
CA LYS A 359 -5.37 50.00 22.05
C LYS A 359 -6.50 50.39 23.00
N LYS A 360 -6.20 50.43 24.31
CA LYS A 360 -6.89 51.27 25.31
C LYS A 360 -6.23 51.11 26.68
N VAL A 361 -5.14 51.85 26.89
CA VAL A 361 -4.80 52.38 28.22
C VAL A 361 -4.21 53.76 27.97
N ASP A 362 -5.05 54.76 28.24
CA ASP A 362 -4.65 56.15 28.53
C ASP A 362 -3.83 56.21 29.82
#